data_AF-A0AAW6CFL5-F1
#
_entry.id   AF-A0AAW6CFL5-F1
#
_cell.length_a   1.000
_cell.length_b   1.000
_cell.length_c   1.000
_cell.angle_alpha   90.00
_cell.angle_beta   90.00
_cell.angle_gamma   90.00
#
_symmetry.space_group_name_H-M   'P 1'
#
loop_
_entity.id
_entity.type
_entity.pdbx_description
1 polymer ?
#
loop_
_entity_poly.entity_id
_entity_poly.type
_entity_poly.pdbx_seq_one_letter_code
_entity_poly.pdbx_strand_id
1 'polypeptide(L)'
;MAKLTGTGVSGSDIFCTARVKSYPGGRCEALVCDKAIFGGSGWEARQGARVKESRAKDGGHDVARAVRRARAQVRDIALCTPFRWFVTLTLDPARVNRYDVREVTRHLNHWLDNQVRRKGLAYVLVPERHKDGAIHFHGFFNDALEARDSGTVSLPGQKAPRRPRSARQRAKWLEDGGKPVYNLPGWSWGFTTAIELYGEYDRAVSYVCKYIGKELAPSPNGDGLEPQKIGGRWYYSGGALGRPQVTYAELDFRQAEQEPGAYRFDLPQAGISFVQFQFQAKGGENSGEPVEKVAGGQSEVPLVGAVRQPPLLGLRPGVRGAPGGGP
;
A
#
# COMPACT_ATOMS: atom_id res chain seq x y z
N MET A 1 29.24 -36.13 -26.67
CA MET A 1 27.93 -35.94 -26.02
C MET A 1 28.17 -35.42 -24.60
N ALA A 2 27.96 -34.13 -24.34
CA ALA A 2 28.05 -33.57 -23.00
C ALA A 2 26.68 -33.66 -22.32
N LYS A 3 26.59 -34.40 -21.20
CA LYS A 3 25.41 -34.40 -20.34
C LYS A 3 25.34 -33.05 -19.63
N LEU A 4 24.33 -32.25 -19.97
CA LEU A 4 23.89 -31.12 -19.16
C LEU A 4 23.35 -31.66 -17.84
N THR A 5 24.16 -31.61 -16.78
CA THR A 5 23.69 -31.78 -15.40
C THR A 5 22.99 -30.48 -14.99
N GLY A 6 21.69 -30.39 -15.28
CA GLY A 6 20.87 -29.33 -14.69
C GLY A 6 20.82 -29.53 -13.18
N THR A 7 21.31 -28.56 -12.41
CA THR A 7 21.03 -28.46 -10.98
C THR A 7 19.53 -28.20 -10.82
N GLY A 8 18.75 -29.27 -10.67
CA GLY A 8 17.33 -29.17 -10.39
C GLY A 8 17.15 -28.57 -9.01
N VAL A 9 16.88 -27.27 -8.95
CA VAL A 9 16.38 -26.60 -7.76
C VAL A 9 14.91 -27.01 -7.62
N SER A 10 14.53 -27.56 -6.47
CA SER A 10 13.14 -27.98 -6.26
C SER A 10 12.25 -26.73 -6.14
N GLY A 11 10.97 -26.81 -6.51
CA GLY A 11 10.05 -25.67 -6.32
C GLY A 11 9.98 -25.18 -4.87
N SER A 12 10.19 -26.08 -3.91
CA SER A 12 10.30 -25.78 -2.47
C SER A 12 11.53 -24.97 -2.07
N ASP A 13 12.55 -24.86 -2.92
CA ASP A 13 13.76 -24.04 -2.65
C ASP A 13 13.60 -22.59 -3.18
N ILE A 14 12.48 -22.29 -3.83
CA ILE A 14 12.24 -21.05 -4.59
C ILE A 14 10.99 -20.32 -4.10
N PHE A 15 9.94 -21.07 -3.78
CA PHE A 15 8.68 -20.55 -3.29
C PHE A 15 8.60 -20.72 -1.79
N CYS A 16 7.96 -19.75 -1.15
CA CYS A 16 7.67 -19.79 0.27
C CYS A 16 6.19 -19.70 0.59
N THR A 17 5.87 -20.03 1.84
CA THR A 17 4.49 -20.04 2.35
C THR A 17 3.95 -18.64 2.66
N ALA A 18 4.80 -17.62 2.86
CA ALA A 18 4.33 -16.28 3.20
C ALA A 18 4.94 -15.13 2.38
N ARG A 19 4.09 -14.13 2.11
CA ARG A 19 4.51 -12.80 1.65
C ARG A 19 4.25 -11.79 2.75
N VAL A 20 5.27 -11.04 3.13
CA VAL A 20 5.18 -10.00 4.17
C VAL A 20 5.38 -8.63 3.52
N LYS A 21 4.47 -7.70 3.81
CA LYS A 21 4.61 -6.27 3.48
C LYS A 21 5.02 -5.51 4.73
N SER A 22 6.10 -4.75 4.65
CA SER A 22 6.56 -3.85 5.70
C SER A 22 6.33 -2.40 5.29
N TYR A 23 5.74 -1.62 6.19
CA TYR A 23 5.38 -0.23 5.99
C TYR A 23 6.21 0.68 6.92
N PRO A 24 6.38 1.97 6.60
CA PRO A 24 6.96 2.93 7.53
C PRO A 24 6.27 2.91 8.91
N GLY A 25 7.05 3.07 9.98
CA GLY A 25 6.53 3.02 11.35
C GLY A 25 6.39 1.61 11.93
N GLY A 26 6.97 0.58 11.30
CA GLY A 26 7.08 -0.78 11.84
C GLY A 26 5.88 -1.68 11.58
N ARG A 27 4.78 -1.15 11.01
CA ARG A 27 3.60 -1.94 10.66
C ARG A 27 3.97 -2.97 9.60
N CYS A 28 3.54 -4.21 9.81
CA CYS A 28 3.68 -5.30 8.87
C CYS A 28 2.35 -5.99 8.59
N GLU A 29 2.22 -6.55 7.39
CA GLU A 29 1.09 -7.40 6.98
C GLU A 29 1.60 -8.69 6.35
N ALA A 30 1.27 -9.82 6.96
CA ALA A 30 1.58 -11.13 6.42
C ALA A 30 0.38 -11.71 5.67
N LEU A 31 0.65 -12.34 4.53
CA LEU A 31 -0.27 -13.23 3.84
C LEU A 31 0.41 -14.59 3.73
N VAL A 32 -0.10 -15.56 4.48
CA VAL A 32 0.40 -16.94 4.56
C VAL A 32 -0.52 -17.84 3.76
N CYS A 33 0.05 -18.79 3.02
CA CYS A 33 -0.66 -19.82 2.26
C CYS A 33 -0.29 -21.19 2.83
N ASP A 34 -1.23 -22.12 2.80
CA ASP A 34 -1.01 -23.53 3.19
C ASP A 34 -0.06 -24.28 2.22
N LYS A 35 0.29 -23.64 1.10
CA LYS A 35 1.26 -24.11 0.11
C LYS A 35 2.33 -23.05 -0.16
N ALA A 36 3.53 -23.50 -0.46
CA ALA A 36 4.63 -22.64 -0.89
C ALA A 36 4.38 -22.12 -2.32
N ILE A 37 3.73 -20.95 -2.43
CA ILE A 37 3.35 -20.34 -3.72
C ILE A 37 3.96 -18.96 -3.95
N PHE A 38 4.63 -18.39 -2.96
CA PHE A 38 5.20 -17.04 -3.07
C PHE A 38 6.67 -17.10 -3.48
N GLY A 39 6.99 -16.74 -4.71
CA GLY A 39 8.35 -16.75 -5.24
C GLY A 39 8.90 -15.34 -5.46
N GLY A 40 10.21 -15.18 -5.32
CA GLY A 40 10.92 -13.97 -5.72
C GLY A 40 10.90 -13.74 -7.24
N SER A 41 11.21 -12.52 -7.68
CA SER A 41 11.31 -12.19 -9.11
C SER A 41 12.37 -13.03 -9.82
N GLY A 42 12.07 -13.54 -11.02
CA GLY A 42 13.01 -14.30 -11.86
C GLY A 42 12.77 -15.80 -11.93
N TRP A 43 11.85 -16.33 -11.12
CA TRP A 43 11.43 -17.74 -11.14
C TRP A 43 10.05 -17.97 -11.74
N GLU A 44 9.58 -17.01 -12.51
CA GLU A 44 8.36 -17.16 -13.30
C GLU A 44 8.59 -18.27 -14.34
N ALA A 45 7.61 -19.16 -14.51
CA ALA A 45 7.70 -20.20 -15.52
C ALA A 45 7.89 -19.56 -16.90
N ARG A 46 9.03 -19.84 -17.56
CA ARG A 46 9.36 -19.36 -18.93
C ARG A 46 8.25 -19.67 -19.93
N GLN A 47 7.52 -20.74 -19.67
CA GLN A 47 6.25 -21.07 -20.29
C GLN A 47 5.29 -21.36 -19.15
N GLY A 48 4.63 -20.33 -18.60
CA GLY A 48 3.42 -20.58 -17.85
C GLY A 48 2.52 -21.43 -18.73
N ALA A 49 2.13 -22.63 -18.27
CA ALA A 49 1.14 -23.42 -18.96
C ALA A 49 0.00 -22.45 -19.27
N ARG A 50 -0.25 -22.21 -20.56
CA ARG A 50 -1.35 -21.36 -20.98
C ARG A 50 -2.58 -22.15 -20.58
N VAL A 51 -3.05 -21.95 -19.36
CA VAL A 51 -4.38 -22.38 -18.97
C VAL A 51 -5.26 -21.60 -19.93
N LYS A 52 -5.66 -22.26 -21.01
CA LYS A 52 -6.81 -21.82 -21.80
C LYS A 52 -7.97 -21.92 -20.83
N GLU A 53 -8.14 -20.89 -20.03
CA GLU A 53 -9.45 -20.61 -19.46
C GLU A 53 -10.36 -20.59 -20.67
N SER A 54 -11.32 -21.52 -20.73
CA SER A 54 -12.55 -21.18 -21.40
C SER A 54 -12.96 -19.86 -20.76
N ARG A 55 -13.02 -18.78 -21.55
CA ARG A 55 -13.69 -17.55 -21.13
C ARG A 55 -15.15 -17.94 -20.89
N ALA A 56 -15.44 -18.53 -19.74
CA ALA A 56 -16.77 -18.54 -19.20
C ALA A 56 -17.14 -17.05 -19.09
N LYS A 57 -18.28 -16.68 -19.66
CA LYS A 57 -18.81 -15.32 -19.70
C LYS A 57 -19.24 -14.88 -18.31
N ASP A 58 -18.33 -14.87 -17.35
CA ASP A 58 -18.58 -14.49 -15.97
C ASP A 58 -17.78 -13.21 -15.67
N GLY A 59 -18.21 -12.11 -16.32
CA GLY A 59 -17.46 -10.85 -16.34
C GLY A 59 -17.42 -10.12 -14.99
N GLY A 60 -18.32 -10.45 -14.05
CA GLY A 60 -18.38 -9.81 -12.74
C GLY A 60 -17.15 -10.08 -11.84
N HIS A 61 -16.51 -11.24 -11.99
CA HIS A 61 -15.34 -11.60 -11.16
C HIS A 61 -14.09 -10.77 -11.46
N ASP A 62 -13.91 -10.29 -12.70
CA ASP A 62 -12.71 -9.56 -13.09
C ASP A 62 -12.76 -8.09 -12.64
N VAL A 63 -13.92 -7.44 -12.78
CA VAL A 63 -14.10 -6.05 -12.33
C VAL A 63 -13.97 -5.95 -10.81
N ALA A 64 -14.61 -6.85 -10.06
CA ALA A 64 -14.51 -6.90 -8.60
C ALA A 64 -13.06 -7.14 -8.13
N ARG A 65 -12.31 -8.02 -8.82
CA ARG A 65 -10.87 -8.23 -8.59
C ARG A 65 -10.08 -6.96 -8.89
N ALA A 66 -10.35 -6.27 -9.99
CA ALA A 66 -9.68 -5.04 -10.37
C ALA A 66 -9.90 -3.91 -9.33
N VAL A 67 -11.13 -3.77 -8.81
CA VAL A 67 -11.45 -2.82 -7.72
C VAL A 67 -10.67 -3.14 -6.46
N ARG A 68 -10.65 -4.41 -6.03
CA ARG A 68 -9.88 -4.84 -4.85
C ARG A 68 -8.38 -4.54 -5.01
N ARG A 69 -7.81 -4.82 -6.18
CA ARG A 69 -6.41 -4.49 -6.50
C ARG A 69 -6.14 -2.99 -6.47
N ALA A 70 -7.06 -2.17 -6.99
CA ALA A 70 -6.91 -0.72 -6.96
C ALA A 70 -6.97 -0.16 -5.53
N ARG A 71 -7.92 -0.63 -4.71
CA ARG A 71 -8.02 -0.26 -3.28
C ARG A 71 -6.76 -0.65 -2.51
N ALA A 72 -6.26 -1.87 -2.71
CA ALA A 72 -5.02 -2.32 -2.07
C ALA A 72 -3.82 -1.44 -2.45
N GLN A 73 -3.67 -1.10 -3.74
CA GLN A 73 -2.59 -0.23 -4.18
C GLN A 73 -2.68 1.20 -3.63
N VAL A 74 -3.87 1.80 -3.59
CA VAL A 74 -4.07 3.13 -3.02
C VAL A 74 -3.76 3.13 -1.53
N ARG A 75 -4.19 2.09 -0.81
CA ARG A 75 -3.84 1.91 0.60
C ARG A 75 -2.34 1.78 0.81
N ASP A 76 -1.66 0.95 0.02
CA ASP A 76 -0.21 0.78 0.09
C ASP A 76 0.53 2.09 -0.11
N ILE A 77 0.14 2.86 -1.14
CA ILE A 77 0.72 4.18 -1.42
C ILE A 77 0.50 5.13 -0.25
N ALA A 78 -0.74 5.21 0.25
CA ALA A 78 -1.08 6.13 1.33
C ALA A 78 -0.32 5.79 2.62
N LEU A 79 -0.19 4.52 2.97
CA LEU A 79 0.57 4.11 4.16
C LEU A 79 2.09 4.30 4.02
N CYS A 80 2.61 4.37 2.79
CA CYS A 80 4.05 4.53 2.54
C CYS A 80 4.47 5.94 2.17
N THR A 81 3.51 6.86 1.96
CA THR A 81 3.78 8.23 1.51
C THR A 81 3.34 9.20 2.60
N PRO A 82 4.17 10.18 3.00
CA PRO A 82 3.81 11.16 4.03
C PRO A 82 2.85 12.21 3.47
N PHE A 83 1.60 11.81 3.23
CA PHE A 83 0.56 12.75 2.84
C PHE A 83 0.14 13.62 4.01
N ARG A 84 -0.08 14.92 3.73
CA ARG A 84 -0.49 15.90 4.73
C ARG A 84 -1.96 16.26 4.60
N TRP A 85 -2.49 16.27 3.39
CA TRP A 85 -3.82 16.80 3.11
C TRP A 85 -4.74 15.73 2.54
N PHE A 86 -5.92 15.57 3.13
CA PHE A 86 -7.08 15.04 2.41
C PHE A 86 -7.66 16.16 1.57
N VAL A 87 -7.79 15.95 0.27
CA VAL A 87 -8.22 16.97 -0.69
C VAL A 87 -9.48 16.56 -1.41
N THR A 88 -10.36 17.54 -1.64
CA THR A 88 -11.45 17.46 -2.61
C THR A 88 -11.24 18.55 -3.65
N LEU A 89 -11.23 18.17 -4.93
CA LEU A 89 -11.13 19.09 -6.06
C LEU A 89 -12.46 19.10 -6.81
N THR A 90 -13.08 20.27 -6.84
CA THR A 90 -14.33 20.53 -7.55
C THR A 90 -14.04 21.40 -8.77
N LEU A 91 -14.66 21.06 -9.90
CA LEU A 91 -14.50 21.79 -11.16
C LEU A 91 -15.53 22.90 -11.29
N ASP A 92 -15.08 24.07 -11.73
CA ASP A 92 -15.94 25.22 -12.01
C ASP A 92 -16.52 25.10 -13.44
N PRO A 93 -17.87 25.03 -13.59
CA PRO A 93 -18.50 24.90 -14.91
C PRO A 93 -18.21 26.08 -15.85
N ALA A 94 -17.81 27.25 -15.33
CA ALA A 94 -17.40 28.39 -16.16
C ALA A 94 -16.01 28.20 -16.81
N ARG A 95 -15.22 27.23 -16.33
CA ARG A 95 -13.82 27.01 -16.76
C ARG A 95 -13.60 25.72 -17.54
N VAL A 96 -14.40 24.69 -17.27
CA VAL A 96 -14.24 23.36 -17.84
C VAL A 96 -15.59 22.68 -17.95
N ASN A 97 -15.83 21.94 -19.03
CA ASN A 97 -16.98 21.06 -19.10
C ASN A 97 -16.78 19.88 -18.16
N ARG A 98 -17.24 20.03 -16.92
CA ARG A 98 -17.12 19.04 -15.83
C ARG A 98 -17.88 17.72 -16.07
N TYR A 99 -18.60 17.59 -17.19
CA TYR A 99 -19.27 16.36 -17.63
C TYR A 99 -18.47 15.60 -18.70
N ASP A 100 -17.57 16.27 -19.42
CA ASP A 100 -16.69 15.64 -20.41
C ASP A 100 -15.44 15.08 -19.74
N VAL A 101 -15.42 13.76 -19.57
CA VAL A 101 -14.31 13.02 -19.00
C VAL A 101 -12.98 13.31 -19.70
N ARG A 102 -12.95 13.46 -21.03
CA ARG A 102 -11.71 13.70 -21.78
C ARG A 102 -11.17 15.09 -21.51
N GLU A 103 -12.05 16.09 -21.48
CA GLU A 103 -11.67 17.46 -21.17
C GLU A 103 -11.15 17.57 -19.73
N VAL A 104 -11.90 17.01 -18.77
CA VAL A 104 -11.54 17.00 -17.35
C VAL A 104 -10.19 16.33 -17.12
N THR A 105 -9.97 15.14 -17.69
CA THR A 105 -8.72 14.40 -17.51
C THR A 105 -7.52 15.10 -18.14
N ARG A 106 -7.70 15.76 -19.29
CA ARG A 106 -6.66 16.58 -19.92
C ARG A 106 -6.21 17.72 -19.00
N HIS A 107 -7.14 18.51 -18.47
CA HIS A 107 -6.82 19.63 -17.57
C HIS A 107 -6.21 19.16 -16.25
N LEU A 108 -6.79 18.11 -15.65
CA LEU A 108 -6.29 17.52 -14.42
C LEU A 108 -4.84 17.02 -14.58
N ASN A 109 -4.57 16.20 -15.61
CA ASN A 109 -3.25 15.62 -15.84
C ASN A 109 -2.19 16.70 -16.07
N HIS A 110 -2.51 17.72 -16.88
CA HIS A 110 -1.58 18.82 -17.13
C HIS A 110 -1.27 19.60 -15.84
N TRP A 111 -2.28 19.88 -15.02
CA TRP A 111 -2.07 20.59 -13.76
C TRP A 111 -1.23 19.76 -12.77
N LEU A 112 -1.55 18.47 -12.60
CA LEU A 112 -0.85 17.57 -11.69
C LEU A 112 0.61 17.36 -12.09
N ASP A 113 0.88 17.11 -13.38
CA ASP A 113 2.24 16.94 -13.90
C ASP A 113 3.10 18.19 -13.65
N ASN A 114 2.55 19.38 -13.86
CA ASN A 114 3.23 20.63 -13.53
C ASN A 114 3.52 20.75 -12.02
N GLN A 115 2.58 20.40 -11.14
CA GLN A 115 2.82 20.46 -9.69
C GLN A 115 3.86 19.43 -9.25
N VAL A 116 3.86 18.22 -9.83
CA VAL A 116 4.87 17.18 -9.56
C VAL A 116 6.25 17.71 -9.93
N ARG A 117 6.43 18.19 -11.17
CA ARG A 117 7.74 18.59 -11.69
C ARG A 117 8.29 19.85 -11.03
N ARG A 118 7.43 20.82 -10.70
CA ARG A 118 7.86 22.15 -10.24
C ARG A 118 7.85 22.32 -8.73
N LYS A 119 7.04 21.53 -8.02
CA LYS A 119 6.84 21.67 -6.57
C LYS A 119 7.06 20.38 -5.79
N GLY A 120 7.28 19.25 -6.45
CA GLY A 120 7.43 17.97 -5.77
C GLY A 120 6.12 17.42 -5.21
N LEU A 121 4.98 17.74 -5.85
CA LEU A 121 3.70 17.15 -5.45
C LEU A 121 3.76 15.62 -5.54
N ALA A 122 3.42 14.96 -4.44
CA ALA A 122 3.04 13.56 -4.41
C ALA A 122 1.54 13.49 -4.18
N TYR A 123 0.83 12.66 -4.96
CA TYR A 123 -0.62 12.58 -4.86
C TYR A 123 -1.21 11.21 -5.17
N VAL A 124 -2.40 10.98 -4.62
CA VAL A 124 -3.38 9.98 -5.09
C VAL A 124 -4.74 10.67 -5.18
N LEU A 125 -5.47 10.50 -6.27
CA LEU A 125 -6.82 11.05 -6.47
C LEU A 125 -7.74 9.98 -7.05
N VAL A 126 -8.97 9.92 -6.56
CA VAL A 126 -10.04 9.04 -7.04
C VAL A 126 -11.12 9.91 -7.64
N PRO A 127 -11.47 9.73 -8.93
CA PRO A 127 -12.60 10.43 -9.54
C PRO A 127 -13.91 9.89 -8.97
N GLU A 128 -14.90 10.77 -8.81
CA GLU A 128 -16.27 10.40 -8.46
C GLU A 128 -17.25 11.30 -9.23
N ARG A 129 -18.42 10.78 -9.57
CA ARG A 129 -19.53 11.61 -10.05
C ARG A 129 -20.34 12.14 -8.88
N HIS A 130 -20.59 13.44 -8.91
CA HIS A 130 -21.58 14.07 -8.07
C HIS A 130 -23.01 13.69 -8.55
N LYS A 131 -24.04 14.00 -7.75
CA LYS A 131 -25.44 13.59 -8.05
C LYS A 131 -25.96 14.11 -9.39
N ASP A 132 -25.46 15.27 -9.82
CA ASP A 132 -25.78 15.91 -11.10
C ASP A 132 -24.95 15.36 -12.27
N GLY A 133 -24.06 14.39 -12.04
CA GLY A 133 -23.20 13.77 -13.05
C GLY A 133 -21.84 14.45 -13.24
N ALA A 134 -21.60 15.59 -12.58
CA ALA A 134 -20.36 16.34 -12.64
C ALA A 134 -19.21 15.57 -11.99
N ILE A 135 -18.01 15.62 -12.56
CA ILE A 135 -16.83 14.93 -12.04
C ILE A 135 -16.18 15.80 -10.96
N HIS A 136 -15.85 15.18 -9.82
CA HIS A 136 -14.95 15.75 -8.81
C HIS A 136 -13.91 14.70 -8.38
N PHE A 137 -12.91 15.13 -7.60
CA PHE A 137 -11.83 14.25 -7.17
C PHE A 137 -11.67 14.30 -5.67
N HIS A 138 -11.44 13.14 -5.06
CA HIS A 138 -11.04 13.02 -3.64
C HIS A 138 -9.70 12.32 -3.54
N GLY A 139 -8.88 12.67 -2.56
CA GLY A 139 -7.65 11.94 -2.34
C GLY A 139 -6.68 12.62 -1.41
N PHE A 140 -5.39 12.43 -1.67
CA PHE A 140 -4.32 12.87 -0.79
C PHE A 140 -3.26 13.63 -1.56
N PHE A 141 -2.79 14.73 -0.97
CA PHE A 141 -1.60 15.48 -1.37
C PHE A 141 -0.59 15.50 -0.22
N ASN A 142 0.70 15.51 -0.56
CA ASN A 142 1.75 15.89 0.39
C ASN A 142 1.72 17.40 0.65
N ASP A 143 2.69 17.91 1.41
CA ASP A 143 2.77 19.31 1.82
C ASP A 143 3.37 20.25 0.77
N ALA A 144 3.59 19.77 -0.46
CA ALA A 144 4.22 20.52 -1.55
C ALA A 144 3.44 21.77 -2.02
N LEU A 145 2.16 21.86 -1.71
CA LEU A 145 1.30 22.96 -2.13
C LEU A 145 0.97 23.87 -0.96
N GLU A 146 1.00 25.18 -1.22
CA GLU A 146 0.51 26.17 -0.27
C GLU A 146 -0.97 25.92 0.04
N ALA A 147 -1.30 25.85 1.32
CA ALA A 147 -2.66 25.75 1.82
C ALA A 147 -3.02 27.04 2.57
N ARG A 148 -4.17 27.64 2.25
CA ARG A 148 -4.66 28.87 2.89
C ARG A 148 -5.93 28.59 3.67
N ASP A 149 -6.01 29.08 4.92
CA ASP A 149 -7.21 28.90 5.74
C ASP A 149 -8.44 29.49 5.01
N SER A 150 -9.48 28.67 4.82
CA SER A 150 -10.73 29.10 4.19
C SER A 150 -11.58 29.99 5.12
N GLY A 151 -11.25 30.01 6.41
CA GLY A 151 -12.05 30.54 7.49
C GLY A 151 -13.21 29.63 7.86
N THR A 152 -13.28 28.40 7.37
CA THR A 152 -14.34 27.43 7.68
C THR A 152 -13.81 26.22 8.44
N VAL A 153 -14.71 25.55 9.17
CA VAL A 153 -14.42 24.36 9.96
C VAL A 153 -15.35 23.23 9.52
N SER A 154 -14.79 22.07 9.26
CA SER A 154 -15.52 20.83 9.05
C SER A 154 -15.91 20.26 10.41
N LEU A 155 -17.22 20.13 10.67
CA LEU A 155 -17.74 19.65 11.95
C LEU A 155 -18.14 18.18 11.87
N PRO A 156 -17.90 17.38 12.93
CA PRO A 156 -18.39 16.00 12.99
C PRO A 156 -19.91 15.93 12.74
N GLY A 157 -20.33 14.97 11.91
CA GLY A 157 -21.75 14.76 11.57
C GLY A 157 -22.35 15.76 10.58
N GLN A 158 -21.62 16.81 10.20
CA GLN A 158 -22.09 17.80 9.20
C GLN A 158 -21.52 17.50 7.82
N LYS A 159 -22.36 17.68 6.79
CA LYS A 159 -21.96 17.42 5.38
C LYS A 159 -21.11 18.54 4.79
N ALA A 160 -21.26 19.77 5.27
CA ALA A 160 -20.60 20.94 4.71
C ALA A 160 -19.84 21.72 5.80
N PRO A 161 -18.65 22.27 5.48
CA PRO A 161 -17.92 23.16 6.37
C PRO A 161 -18.73 24.42 6.73
N ARG A 162 -18.50 24.97 7.92
CA ARG A 162 -19.18 26.18 8.41
C ARG A 162 -18.19 27.27 8.76
N ARG A 163 -18.55 28.53 8.49
CA ARG A 163 -17.79 29.70 8.95
C ARG A 163 -18.18 30.03 10.40
N PRO A 164 -17.23 30.07 11.35
CA PRO A 164 -17.51 30.51 12.70
C PRO A 164 -17.78 32.02 12.71
N ARG A 165 -18.68 32.46 13.58
CA ARG A 165 -19.06 33.88 13.75
C ARG A 165 -18.05 34.68 14.59
N SER A 166 -17.18 34.00 15.33
CA SER A 166 -16.14 34.62 16.15
C SER A 166 -14.97 33.69 16.41
N ALA A 167 -13.83 34.24 16.84
CA ALA A 167 -12.65 33.45 17.23
C ALA A 167 -12.98 32.47 18.37
N ARG A 168 -13.80 32.89 19.35
CA ARG A 168 -14.27 32.04 20.45
C ARG A 168 -15.08 30.84 19.95
N GLN A 169 -15.95 31.05 18.96
CA GLN A 169 -16.71 29.94 18.38
C GLN A 169 -15.80 29.00 17.58
N ARG A 170 -14.82 29.53 16.85
CA ARG A 170 -13.83 28.70 16.15
C ARG A 170 -13.07 27.82 17.14
N ALA A 171 -12.55 28.39 18.24
CA ALA A 171 -11.83 27.65 19.26
C ALA A 171 -12.67 26.50 19.84
N LYS A 172 -13.92 26.77 20.24
CA LYS A 172 -14.84 25.74 20.74
C LYS A 172 -15.06 24.62 19.71
N TRP A 173 -15.31 24.95 18.45
CA TRP A 173 -15.51 23.93 17.42
C TRP A 173 -14.29 23.04 17.20
N LEU A 174 -13.08 23.58 17.34
CA LEU A 174 -11.86 22.79 17.22
C LEU A 174 -11.67 21.87 18.42
N GLU A 175 -12.00 22.34 19.62
CA GLU A 175 -12.02 21.52 20.84
C GLU A 175 -13.04 20.38 20.74
N ASP A 176 -14.22 20.64 20.16
CA ASP A 176 -15.29 19.65 19.90
C ASP A 176 -14.95 18.68 18.73
N GLY A 177 -13.70 18.64 18.24
CA GLY A 177 -13.24 17.73 17.19
C GLY A 177 -13.46 18.22 15.75
N GLY A 178 -13.83 19.50 15.57
CA GLY A 178 -13.88 20.15 14.27
C GLY A 178 -12.50 20.29 13.65
N LYS A 179 -12.44 20.24 12.32
CA LYS A 179 -11.19 20.34 11.56
C LYS A 179 -11.15 21.62 10.74
N PRO A 180 -10.09 22.45 10.81
CA PRO A 180 -9.96 23.59 9.92
C PRO A 180 -9.93 23.14 8.46
N VAL A 181 -10.60 23.90 7.59
CA VAL A 181 -10.61 23.65 6.15
C VAL A 181 -9.73 24.69 5.48
N TYR A 182 -8.86 24.22 4.60
CA TYR A 182 -7.96 25.05 3.81
C TYR A 182 -8.35 24.97 2.33
N ASN A 183 -7.92 25.97 1.56
CA ASN A 183 -7.99 26.01 0.10
C ASN A 183 -6.57 25.91 -0.48
N LEU A 184 -6.46 25.33 -1.67
CA LEU A 184 -5.21 25.23 -2.43
C LEU A 184 -5.26 26.23 -3.60
N PRO A 185 -4.80 27.48 -3.41
CA PRO A 185 -4.94 28.55 -4.40
C PRO A 185 -4.24 28.27 -5.73
N GLY A 186 -3.30 27.31 -5.76
CA GLY A 186 -2.66 26.87 -7.00
C GLY A 186 -3.58 26.10 -7.96
N TRP A 187 -4.74 25.63 -7.52
CA TRP A 187 -5.73 24.96 -8.37
C TRP A 187 -6.51 25.99 -9.20
N SER A 188 -6.38 25.92 -10.52
CA SER A 188 -6.92 26.93 -11.45
C SER A 188 -8.26 26.55 -12.10
N TRP A 189 -8.76 25.33 -11.88
CA TRP A 189 -9.92 24.77 -12.59
C TRP A 189 -11.20 24.72 -11.76
N GLY A 190 -11.19 25.28 -10.55
CA GLY A 190 -12.38 25.41 -9.72
C GLY A 190 -12.06 25.58 -8.24
N PHE A 191 -12.76 24.82 -7.40
CA PHE A 191 -12.70 24.95 -5.95
C PHE A 191 -11.96 23.79 -5.31
N THR A 192 -11.42 24.02 -4.14
CA THR A 192 -10.69 23.00 -3.38
C THR A 192 -11.09 23.04 -1.93
N THR A 193 -11.08 21.88 -1.28
CA THR A 193 -10.99 21.81 0.17
C THR A 193 -9.83 20.92 0.54
N ALA A 194 -9.02 21.32 1.50
CA ALA A 194 -7.93 20.54 2.07
C ALA A 194 -8.12 20.47 3.59
N ILE A 195 -8.08 19.26 4.14
CA ILE A 195 -8.18 19.00 5.57
C ILE A 195 -6.91 18.25 5.96
N GLU A 196 -6.23 18.73 7.00
CA GLU A 196 -4.98 18.12 7.45
C GLU A 196 -5.23 16.71 8.00
N LEU A 197 -4.35 15.79 7.60
CA LEU A 197 -4.32 14.40 8.01
C LEU A 197 -3.58 14.28 9.34
N TYR A 198 -4.30 14.48 10.44
CA TYR A 198 -3.82 14.19 11.78
C TYR A 198 -4.72 13.17 12.49
N GLY A 199 -4.10 12.36 13.36
CA GLY A 199 -4.77 11.31 14.13
C GLY A 199 -5.04 10.05 13.32
N GLU A 200 -6.32 9.72 13.11
CA GLU A 200 -6.82 8.46 12.53
C GLU A 200 -6.58 8.35 11.01
N TYR A 201 -5.31 8.37 10.58
CA TYR A 201 -4.92 8.33 9.17
C TYR A 201 -5.51 7.12 8.42
N ASP A 202 -5.55 5.95 9.06
CA ASP A 202 -6.17 4.73 8.52
C ASP A 202 -7.65 4.93 8.11
N ARG A 203 -8.41 5.77 8.85
CA ARG A 203 -9.79 6.10 8.49
C ARG A 203 -9.86 6.98 7.25
N ALA A 204 -8.95 7.94 7.11
CA ALA A 204 -8.85 8.76 5.91
C ALA A 204 -8.51 7.88 4.69
N VAL A 205 -7.55 6.97 4.81
CA VAL A 205 -7.19 6.00 3.76
C VAL A 205 -8.38 5.13 3.36
N SER A 206 -9.10 4.62 4.35
CA SER A 206 -10.33 3.84 4.14
C SER A 206 -11.41 4.67 3.41
N TYR A 207 -11.54 5.95 3.76
CA TYR A 207 -12.48 6.86 3.12
C TYR A 207 -12.14 7.10 1.64
N VAL A 208 -10.87 7.31 1.28
CA VAL A 208 -10.48 7.41 -0.14
C VAL A 208 -10.73 6.11 -0.88
N CYS A 209 -10.40 4.96 -0.28
CA CYS A 209 -10.63 3.65 -0.88
C CYS A 209 -12.12 3.36 -1.12
N LYS A 210 -13.03 3.93 -0.31
CA LYS A 210 -14.49 3.82 -0.49
C LYS A 210 -14.95 4.34 -1.85
N TYR A 211 -14.32 5.39 -2.38
CA TYR A 211 -14.69 5.97 -3.67
C TYR A 211 -14.31 5.07 -4.85
N ILE A 212 -13.31 4.20 -4.69
CA ILE A 212 -12.90 3.27 -5.73
C ILE A 212 -13.99 2.22 -5.91
N GLY A 213 -14.56 2.16 -7.11
CA GLY A 213 -15.65 1.23 -7.45
C GLY A 213 -17.01 1.60 -6.85
N LYS A 214 -17.17 2.85 -6.38
CA LYS A 214 -18.48 3.37 -5.93
C LYS A 214 -19.41 3.66 -7.11
N GLU A 215 -18.85 4.12 -8.23
CA GLU A 215 -19.60 4.36 -9.45
C GLU A 215 -20.05 3.03 -10.04
N LEU A 216 -21.36 2.84 -10.20
CA LEU A 216 -21.94 1.63 -10.77
C LEU A 216 -22.61 1.96 -12.10
N ALA A 217 -22.42 1.10 -13.10
CA ALA A 217 -23.08 1.21 -14.39
C ALA A 217 -23.65 -0.16 -14.79
N PRO A 218 -24.64 -0.21 -15.71
CA PRO A 218 -25.09 -1.47 -16.28
C PRO A 218 -23.92 -2.27 -16.82
N SER A 219 -23.83 -3.52 -16.39
CA SER A 219 -22.81 -4.44 -16.87
C SER A 219 -22.98 -4.68 -18.36
N PRO A 220 -21.89 -4.69 -19.15
CA PRO A 220 -21.92 -5.05 -20.56
C PRO A 220 -22.48 -6.45 -20.81
N ASN A 221 -22.49 -7.33 -19.79
CA ASN A 221 -22.99 -8.69 -19.89
C ASN A 221 -24.48 -8.81 -19.53
N GLY A 222 -25.12 -7.72 -19.09
CA GLY A 222 -26.55 -7.71 -18.73
C GLY A 222 -26.88 -8.35 -17.37
N ASP A 223 -25.88 -8.67 -16.55
CA ASP A 223 -26.01 -9.32 -15.24
C ASP A 223 -26.21 -8.34 -14.07
N GLY A 224 -26.58 -7.09 -14.36
CA GLY A 224 -26.93 -6.07 -13.36
C GLY A 224 -26.04 -4.84 -13.41
N LEU A 225 -25.67 -4.32 -12.23
CA LEU A 225 -24.80 -3.15 -12.09
C LEU A 225 -23.40 -3.59 -11.65
N GLU A 226 -22.37 -3.09 -12.32
CA GLU A 226 -20.97 -3.34 -11.96
C GLU A 226 -20.18 -2.04 -11.75
N PRO A 227 -19.10 -2.06 -10.97
CA PRO A 227 -18.22 -0.90 -10.82
C PRO A 227 -17.65 -0.39 -12.14
N GLN A 228 -17.78 0.91 -12.41
CA GLN A 228 -17.28 1.54 -13.63
C GLN A 228 -16.12 2.50 -13.35
N LYS A 229 -15.13 2.54 -14.25
CA LYS A 229 -14.03 3.51 -14.22
C LYS A 229 -14.47 4.84 -14.82
N ILE A 230 -14.09 5.95 -14.20
CA ILE A 230 -14.24 7.29 -14.78
C ILE A 230 -12.93 7.67 -15.47
N GLY A 231 -12.97 7.83 -16.80
CA GLY A 231 -11.78 8.13 -17.60
C GLY A 231 -10.81 6.94 -17.73
N GLY A 232 -11.33 5.71 -17.67
CA GLY A 232 -10.56 4.49 -17.88
C GLY A 232 -9.59 4.14 -16.74
N ARG A 233 -9.61 4.88 -15.63
CA ARG A 233 -8.74 4.67 -14.45
C ARG A 233 -9.57 4.57 -13.17
N TRP A 234 -9.11 3.74 -12.24
CA TRP A 234 -9.70 3.65 -10.89
C TRP A 234 -9.26 4.81 -9.99
N TYR A 235 -8.03 5.28 -10.20
CA TYR A 235 -7.42 6.38 -9.48
C TYR A 235 -6.29 6.98 -10.34
N TYR A 236 -5.86 8.18 -9.98
CA TYR A 236 -4.72 8.90 -10.53
C TYR A 236 -3.67 9.02 -9.42
N SER A 237 -2.40 8.86 -9.75
CA SER A 237 -1.32 9.04 -8.78
C SER A 237 -0.05 9.53 -9.49
N GLY A 238 0.80 10.26 -8.78
CA GLY A 238 2.06 10.77 -9.31
C GLY A 238 2.96 11.37 -8.24
N GLY A 239 4.20 11.69 -8.62
CA GLY A 239 5.24 12.17 -7.71
C GLY A 239 6.02 11.06 -7.02
N ALA A 240 6.77 11.43 -5.98
CA ALA A 240 7.59 10.51 -5.19
C ALA A 240 6.71 9.69 -4.22
N LEU A 241 6.10 8.63 -4.73
CA LEU A 241 5.22 7.75 -3.97
C LEU A 241 5.99 6.60 -3.33
N GLY A 242 5.75 6.36 -2.05
CA GLY A 242 6.27 5.20 -1.35
C GLY A 242 5.55 3.91 -1.74
N ARG A 243 6.22 2.77 -1.52
CA ARG A 243 5.67 1.43 -1.63
C ARG A 243 6.13 0.60 -0.44
N PRO A 244 5.33 -0.38 0.02
CA PRO A 244 5.77 -1.27 1.08
C PRO A 244 6.94 -2.12 0.58
N GLN A 245 7.88 -2.40 1.47
CA GLN A 245 8.88 -3.42 1.21
C GLN A 245 8.19 -4.78 1.23
N VAL A 246 8.42 -5.61 0.21
CA VAL A 246 7.86 -6.96 0.13
C VAL A 246 8.98 -7.95 0.36
N THR A 247 8.83 -8.77 1.38
CA THR A 247 9.70 -9.90 1.67
C THR A 247 8.93 -11.21 1.62
N TYR A 248 9.68 -12.28 1.48
CA TYR A 248 9.20 -13.65 1.35
C TYR A 248 9.78 -14.43 2.52
N ALA A 249 8.93 -15.18 3.21
CA ALA A 249 9.30 -15.93 4.41
C ALA A 249 8.57 -17.26 4.48
N GLU A 250 9.16 -18.20 5.21
CA GLU A 250 8.45 -19.40 5.68
C GLU A 250 7.73 -19.09 6.98
N LEU A 251 6.41 -19.24 6.98
CA LEU A 251 5.58 -19.13 8.19
C LEU A 251 4.64 -20.34 8.27
N ASP A 252 4.54 -20.93 9.46
CA ASP A 252 3.62 -22.04 9.67
C ASP A 252 2.17 -21.55 9.59
N PHE A 253 1.37 -22.26 8.80
CA PHE A 253 0.00 -21.88 8.53
C PHE A 253 -0.89 -21.95 9.78
N ARG A 254 -0.73 -22.99 10.62
CA ARG A 254 -1.56 -23.17 11.82
C ARG A 254 -1.21 -22.17 12.90
N GLN A 255 0.07 -21.78 13.00
CA GLN A 255 0.49 -20.69 13.87
C GLN A 255 -0.08 -19.34 13.38
N ALA A 256 -0.04 -19.09 12.07
CA ALA A 256 -0.62 -17.88 11.49
C ALA A 256 -2.12 -17.74 11.82
N GLU A 257 -2.89 -18.85 11.84
CA GLU A 257 -4.31 -18.85 12.23
C GLU A 257 -4.54 -18.39 13.68
N GLN A 258 -3.53 -18.53 14.54
CA GLN A 258 -3.62 -18.17 15.96
C GLN A 258 -3.17 -16.73 16.23
N GLU A 259 -2.66 -16.02 15.22
CA GLU A 259 -2.21 -14.64 15.38
C GLU A 259 -3.39 -13.70 15.69
N PRO A 260 -3.20 -12.69 16.56
CA PRO A 260 -4.25 -11.73 16.89
C PRO A 260 -4.79 -11.02 15.64
N GLY A 261 -6.11 -11.10 15.43
CA GLY A 261 -6.77 -10.48 14.27
C GLY A 261 -6.52 -11.21 12.94
N ALA A 262 -6.05 -12.46 12.99
CA ALA A 262 -5.93 -13.30 11.81
C ALA A 262 -7.28 -13.49 11.10
N TYR A 263 -7.27 -13.35 9.78
CA TYR A 263 -8.39 -13.59 8.91
C TYR A 263 -8.04 -14.71 7.94
N ARG A 264 -8.72 -15.85 8.07
CA ARG A 264 -8.62 -16.99 7.16
C ARG A 264 -9.63 -16.89 6.03
N PHE A 265 -9.21 -17.25 4.83
CA PHE A 265 -10.09 -17.46 3.68
C PHE A 265 -9.58 -18.58 2.76
N ASP A 266 -10.50 -19.28 2.12
CA ASP A 266 -10.19 -20.40 1.23
C ASP A 266 -10.47 -20.03 -0.24
N LEU A 267 -9.70 -20.60 -1.17
CA LEU A 267 -9.95 -20.55 -2.62
C LEU A 267 -10.18 -21.98 -3.12
N PRO A 268 -11.42 -22.51 -3.04
CA PRO A 268 -11.73 -23.89 -3.39
C PRO A 268 -11.34 -24.26 -4.83
N GLN A 269 -11.45 -23.31 -5.77
CA GLN A 269 -11.12 -23.53 -7.18
C GLN A 269 -9.63 -23.82 -7.40
N ALA A 270 -8.77 -23.34 -6.50
CA ALA A 270 -7.33 -23.58 -6.52
C ALA A 270 -6.89 -24.61 -5.46
N GLY A 271 -7.82 -25.06 -4.60
CA GLY A 271 -7.53 -25.96 -3.48
C GLY A 271 -6.45 -25.44 -2.55
N ILE A 272 -6.45 -24.13 -2.28
CA ILE A 272 -5.50 -23.45 -1.38
C ILE A 272 -6.24 -22.60 -0.36
N SER A 273 -5.60 -22.40 0.78
CA SER A 273 -6.09 -21.59 1.89
C SER A 273 -5.08 -20.49 2.23
N PHE A 274 -5.60 -19.38 2.72
CA PHE A 274 -4.80 -18.23 3.14
C PHE A 274 -5.16 -17.77 4.55
N VAL A 275 -4.17 -17.24 5.24
CA VAL A 275 -4.34 -16.47 6.47
C VAL A 275 -3.67 -15.11 6.29
N GLN A 276 -4.39 -14.06 6.64
CA GLN A 276 -3.86 -12.69 6.66
C GLN A 276 -3.90 -12.14 8.08
N PHE A 277 -2.80 -11.56 8.55
CA PHE A 277 -2.75 -10.89 9.85
C PHE A 277 -1.81 -9.68 9.82
N GLN A 278 -1.92 -8.81 10.83
CA GLN A 278 -1.09 -7.62 10.98
C GLN A 278 -0.27 -7.72 12.26
N PHE A 279 0.97 -7.22 12.22
CA PHE A 279 1.84 -7.20 13.39
C PHE A 279 2.77 -5.97 13.35
N GLN A 280 3.43 -5.69 14.47
CA GLN A 280 4.44 -4.64 14.58
C GLN A 280 5.83 -5.28 14.63
N ALA A 281 6.71 -4.90 13.72
CA ALA A 281 8.12 -5.26 13.81
C ALA A 281 8.74 -4.52 15.00
N LYS A 282 9.38 -5.25 15.92
CA LYS A 282 10.17 -4.63 16.99
C LYS A 282 11.33 -3.87 16.34
N GLY A 283 11.46 -2.57 16.64
CA GLY A 283 12.57 -1.76 16.16
C GLY A 283 13.90 -2.30 16.69
N GLY A 284 14.59 -3.09 15.87
CA GLY A 284 16.00 -3.42 16.04
C GLY A 284 16.81 -2.47 15.16
N GLU A 285 17.85 -1.87 15.71
CA GLU A 285 18.86 -1.14 14.97
C GLU A 285 19.34 -1.96 13.76
N ASN A 286 19.35 -1.35 12.58
CA ASN A 286 19.99 -1.92 11.40
C ASN A 286 21.50 -2.07 11.65
N SER A 287 21.94 -3.21 12.15
CA SER A 287 23.26 -3.75 11.84
C SER A 287 23.08 -4.77 10.72
N GLY A 288 23.15 -4.27 9.49
CA GLY A 288 23.27 -5.15 8.34
C GLY A 288 24.66 -5.77 8.35
N GLU A 289 24.74 -7.09 8.48
CA GLU A 289 25.61 -7.86 7.60
C GLU A 289 24.84 -9.04 6.99
N PRO A 290 25.00 -9.27 5.67
CA PRO A 290 24.35 -10.35 4.95
C PRO A 290 25.08 -11.67 5.21
N VAL A 291 24.33 -12.73 5.48
CA VAL A 291 24.88 -14.09 5.54
C VAL A 291 25.43 -14.46 4.16
N GLU A 292 26.74 -14.72 4.12
CA GLU A 292 27.52 -15.04 2.93
C GLU A 292 27.08 -16.33 2.23
N LYS A 293 27.27 -16.28 0.90
CA LYS A 293 27.26 -17.38 -0.05
C LYS A 293 28.39 -18.37 0.23
N VAL A 294 28.10 -19.66 0.16
CA VAL A 294 29.13 -20.70 -0.01
C VAL A 294 29.49 -20.82 -1.51
N ALA A 295 30.80 -20.96 -1.74
CA ALA A 295 31.54 -20.59 -2.95
C ALA A 295 31.86 -21.73 -3.93
N GLY A 296 32.42 -21.35 -5.09
CA GLY A 296 33.35 -22.17 -5.87
C GLY A 296 33.96 -21.42 -7.07
N GLY A 297 35.30 -21.25 -7.11
CA GLY A 297 36.04 -21.14 -8.40
C GLY A 297 37.12 -20.05 -8.65
N GLN A 298 38.08 -19.86 -7.73
CA GLN A 298 39.54 -19.53 -7.86
C GLN A 298 40.19 -18.46 -8.80
N SER A 299 41.32 -17.96 -8.25
CA SER A 299 42.51 -17.23 -8.80
C SER A 299 42.42 -15.69 -8.81
N GLU A 300 43.35 -14.87 -8.28
CA GLU A 300 44.69 -14.99 -7.68
C GLU A 300 44.92 -13.80 -6.70
N VAL A 301 45.78 -13.98 -5.69
CA VAL A 301 46.21 -13.04 -4.60
C VAL A 301 47.49 -12.24 -5.04
N PRO A 302 48.13 -11.30 -4.27
CA PRO A 302 47.84 -10.62 -2.97
C PRO A 302 48.10 -9.07 -2.99
N LEU A 303 47.82 -8.25 -1.94
CA LEU A 303 48.73 -7.97 -0.81
C LEU A 303 48.08 -7.06 0.29
N VAL A 304 48.12 -7.58 1.54
CA VAL A 304 48.41 -6.96 2.86
C VAL A 304 47.50 -5.87 3.48
N GLY A 305 47.04 -6.14 4.73
CA GLY A 305 46.58 -5.09 5.64
C GLY A 305 45.88 -5.45 6.97
N ALA A 306 46.45 -6.36 7.78
CA ALA A 306 46.34 -6.47 9.26
C ALA A 306 44.97 -6.66 9.99
N VAL A 307 44.95 -7.74 10.79
CA VAL A 307 43.91 -8.17 11.76
C VAL A 307 44.22 -7.63 13.17
N ARG A 308 43.19 -7.35 13.99
CA ARG A 308 43.25 -7.47 15.47
C ARG A 308 41.96 -8.07 16.04
N GLN A 309 42.12 -9.13 16.85
CA GLN A 309 41.08 -9.83 17.64
C GLN A 309 40.78 -9.11 18.97
N PRO A 310 39.58 -9.34 19.56
CA PRO A 310 39.16 -8.78 20.85
C PRO A 310 39.64 -9.61 22.07
N PRO A 311 39.69 -9.01 23.29
CA PRO A 311 40.15 -9.70 24.49
C PRO A 311 39.10 -10.62 25.13
N LEU A 312 39.58 -11.79 25.54
CA LEU A 312 38.96 -12.75 26.46
C LEU A 312 39.23 -12.36 27.93
N LEU A 313 38.24 -12.49 28.80
CA LEU A 313 38.35 -12.84 30.23
C LEU A 313 36.90 -13.09 30.69
N GLY A 314 36.47 -14.31 31.03
CA GLY A 314 36.95 -15.17 32.13
C GLY A 314 35.79 -15.22 33.14
N LEU A 315 35.14 -16.36 33.38
CA LEU A 315 35.53 -17.31 34.41
C LEU A 315 34.78 -18.65 34.20
N ARG A 316 35.52 -19.75 34.35
CA ARG A 316 35.08 -21.16 34.39
C ARG A 316 34.80 -21.59 35.88
N PRO A 317 34.68 -22.88 36.23
CA PRO A 317 33.53 -23.78 36.07
C PRO A 317 33.12 -24.49 37.39
N GLY A 318 31.89 -24.99 37.49
CA GLY A 318 31.45 -25.88 38.58
C GLY A 318 31.22 -27.31 38.10
N VAL A 319 31.96 -28.25 38.68
CA VAL A 319 32.21 -29.65 38.28
C VAL A 319 30.99 -30.59 38.48
N ARG A 320 30.78 -31.55 37.57
CA ARG A 320 30.04 -32.81 37.82
C ARG A 320 31.03 -33.98 37.96
N GLY A 321 30.96 -34.67 39.09
CA GLY A 321 30.95 -36.14 39.24
C GLY A 321 32.22 -36.97 38.99
N ALA A 322 32.60 -37.78 39.97
CA ALA A 322 33.18 -39.12 39.81
C ALA A 322 33.02 -39.96 41.10
N PRO A 323 33.18 -41.31 41.06
CA PRO A 323 32.38 -42.25 41.84
C PRO A 323 33.13 -43.04 42.95
N GLY A 324 32.36 -43.65 43.86
CA GLY A 324 32.56 -45.02 44.41
C GLY A 324 33.75 -45.33 45.34
N GLY A 325 33.44 -45.82 46.55
CA GLY A 325 34.34 -46.65 47.39
C GLY A 325 33.96 -46.64 48.87
N GLY A 326 33.46 -47.78 49.40
CA GLY A 326 33.28 -48.04 50.85
C GLY A 326 34.62 -48.35 51.55
N PRO A 327 34.65 -48.85 52.79
CA PRO A 327 33.60 -49.54 53.57
C PRO A 327 32.73 -48.64 54.46
#